data_AF-A0A2N9XXR0-F1
#
_entry.id   AF-A0A2N9XXR0-F1
#
_cell.length_a   1.000
_cell.length_b   1.000
_cell.length_c   1.000
_cell.angle_alpha   90.00
_cell.angle_beta   90.00
_cell.angle_gamma   90.00
#
_symmetry.space_group_name_H-M   'P 1'
#
loop_
_entity.id
_entity.type
_entity.pdbx_description
1 polymer ?
#
loop_
_entity_poly.entity_id
_entity_poly.type
_entity_poly.pdbx_seq_one_letter_code
_entity_poly.pdbx_strand_id
1 'polypeptide(L)'
;MLNDKVIPFFNNEQVALLRILTDRGSEYNGHKERHAYELYLNLEDIEHTKTKAYSPQTNGICERLYKTMKTECYDIMFRRKIYTELTEIVLA
;
A
#
# COMPACT_ATOMS: atom_id res chain seq x y z
N MET A 1 9.09 3.63 2.76
CA MET A 1 7.63 3.33 2.92
C MET A 1 7.38 2.15 3.84
N LEU A 2 7.89 0.95 3.54
CA LEU A 2 7.72 -0.23 4.42
C LEU A 2 8.29 0.03 5.82
N ASN A 3 9.59 0.38 5.90
CA ASN A 3 10.30 0.66 7.15
C ASN A 3 9.78 1.94 7.84
N ASP A 4 9.54 3.01 7.10
CA ASP A 4 9.26 4.32 7.72
C ASP A 4 7.79 4.54 8.09
N LYS A 5 6.86 3.76 7.51
CA LYS A 5 5.40 3.99 7.67
C LYS A 5 4.63 2.74 8.04
N VAL A 6 4.79 1.67 7.26
CA VAL A 6 3.94 0.48 7.38
C VAL A 6 4.26 -0.28 8.66
N ILE A 7 5.52 -0.67 8.88
CA ILE A 7 5.92 -1.42 10.08
C ILE A 7 5.64 -0.60 11.36
N PRO A 8 6.04 0.69 11.46
CA PRO A 8 5.71 1.51 12.62
C PRO A 8 4.22 1.60 12.91
N PHE A 9 3.37 1.71 11.87
CA PHE A 9 1.91 1.74 12.04
C PHE A 9 1.40 0.47 12.72
N PHE A 10 1.72 -0.71 12.20
CA PHE A 10 1.26 -1.97 12.78
C PHE A 10 1.82 -2.22 14.18
N ASN A 11 3.09 -1.84 14.43
CA ASN A 11 3.69 -1.93 15.75
C ASN A 11 2.98 -1.03 16.77
N ASN A 12 2.62 0.20 16.39
CA ASN A 12 1.87 1.12 17.26
C ASN A 12 0.47 0.60 17.60
N GLU A 13 -0.19 -0.05 16.63
CA GLU A 13 -1.47 -0.72 16.83
C GLU A 13 -1.36 -2.07 17.56
N GLN A 14 -0.13 -2.50 17.91
CA GLN A 14 0.16 -3.79 18.54
C GLN A 14 -0.34 -4.99 17.72
N VAL A 15 -0.34 -4.86 16.40
CA VAL A 15 -0.76 -5.92 15.46
C VAL A 15 0.49 -6.50 14.78
N ALA A 16 0.71 -7.80 14.96
CA ALA A 16 1.82 -8.48 14.29
C ALA A 16 1.58 -8.57 12.77
N LEU A 17 2.47 -7.96 11.99
CA LEU A 17 2.43 -8.02 10.52
C LEU A 17 3.13 -9.28 10.01
N LEU A 18 2.38 -10.38 9.89
CA LEU A 18 2.96 -11.69 9.54
C LEU A 18 3.17 -11.88 8.03
N ARG A 19 2.35 -11.22 7.21
CA ARG A 19 2.35 -11.42 5.75
C ARG A 19 1.89 -10.17 5.02
N ILE A 20 2.51 -9.90 3.88
CA ILE A 20 2.06 -8.90 2.92
C ILE A 20 1.68 -9.57 1.60
N LEU A 21 0.58 -9.10 1.00
CA LEU A 21 0.16 -9.43 -0.36
C LEU A 21 0.37 -8.21 -1.26
N THR A 22 1.19 -8.34 -2.30
CA THR A 22 1.32 -7.32 -3.35
C THR A 22 0.93 -7.88 -4.71
N ASP A 23 0.83 -7.00 -5.69
CA ASP A 23 0.88 -7.43 -7.09
C ASP A 23 2.30 -7.83 -7.51
N ARG A 24 2.52 -7.99 -8.82
CA ARG A 24 3.81 -8.40 -9.39
C ARG A 24 4.63 -7.22 -9.93
N GLY A 25 4.31 -5.99 -9.51
CA GLY A 25 5.08 -4.79 -9.85
C GLY A 25 6.55 -4.94 -9.50
N SER A 26 7.44 -4.39 -10.31
CA SER A 26 8.90 -4.54 -10.16
C SER A 26 9.42 -3.87 -8.89
N GLU A 27 8.67 -2.94 -8.32
CA GLU A 27 8.94 -2.30 -7.03
C GLU A 27 8.77 -3.24 -5.84
N TYR A 28 7.97 -4.30 -5.97
CA TYR A 28 7.74 -5.31 -4.93
C TYR A 28 8.35 -6.67 -5.28
N ASN A 29 8.49 -6.96 -6.57
CA ASN A 29 8.87 -8.28 -7.07
C ASN A 29 10.26 -8.25 -7.70
N GLY A 30 11.25 -8.83 -7.01
CA GLY A 30 12.59 -9.05 -7.56
C GLY A 30 13.30 -10.26 -6.96
N HIS A 31 14.58 -10.42 -7.28
CA HIS A 31 15.37 -11.53 -6.75
C HIS A 31 15.57 -11.35 -5.25
N LYS A 32 15.15 -12.34 -4.44
CA LYS A 32 15.12 -12.24 -2.97
C LYS A 32 16.43 -11.77 -2.33
N GLU A 33 17.56 -12.13 -2.94
CA GLU A 33 18.90 -11.82 -2.43
C GLU A 33 19.40 -10.40 -2.75
N ARG A 34 18.75 -9.70 -3.68
CA ARG A 34 19.23 -8.40 -4.19
C ARG A 34 18.18 -7.31 -4.18
N HIS A 35 16.91 -7.70 -4.17
CA HIS A 35 15.82 -6.76 -4.19
C HIS A 35 15.55 -6.26 -2.76
N ALA A 36 15.70 -4.94 -2.58
CA ALA A 36 15.66 -4.33 -1.26
C ALA A 36 14.35 -4.64 -0.52
N TYR A 37 13.20 -4.64 -1.21
CA TYR A 37 11.91 -4.92 -0.59
C TYR A 37 11.84 -6.35 -0.04
N GLU A 38 12.22 -7.34 -0.86
CA GLU A 38 12.24 -8.76 -0.45
C GLU A 38 13.26 -9.00 0.68
N LEU A 39 14.43 -8.34 0.66
CA LEU A 39 15.42 -8.44 1.74
C LEU A 39 14.87 -7.90 3.06
N TYR A 40 14.21 -6.74 3.05
CA TYR A 40 13.60 -6.16 4.25
C TYR A 40 12.51 -7.04 4.83
N LEU A 41 11.63 -7.61 4.00
CA LEU A 41 10.59 -8.52 4.48
C LEU A 41 11.19 -9.76 5.16
N ASN A 42 12.25 -10.33 4.59
CA ASN A 42 12.92 -11.47 5.23
C ASN A 42 13.60 -11.10 6.56
N LEU A 43 14.18 -9.90 6.68
CA LEU A 43 14.80 -9.43 7.92
C LEU A 43 13.78 -9.26 9.04
N GLU A 44 12.58 -8.81 8.69
CA GLU A 44 11.47 -8.56 9.63
C GLU A 44 10.59 -9.81 9.84
N ASP A 45 10.97 -10.96 9.27
CA ASP A 45 10.23 -12.23 9.30
C ASP A 45 8.78 -12.10 8.77
N ILE A 46 8.60 -11.28 7.73
CA ILE A 46 7.31 -11.02 7.09
C ILE A 46 7.21 -11.84 5.80
N GLU A 47 6.22 -12.71 5.71
CA GLU A 47 6.00 -13.48 4.48
C GLU A 47 5.53 -12.60 3.33
N HIS A 48 6.13 -12.77 2.16
CA HIS A 48 5.68 -12.11 0.94
C HIS A 48 4.85 -13.04 0.05
N THR A 49 3.58 -12.69 -0.14
CA THR A 49 2.70 -13.31 -1.14
C THR A 49 2.43 -12.36 -2.30
N LYS A 50 2.29 -12.92 -3.49
CA LYS A 50 2.05 -12.16 -4.72
C LYS A 50 0.77 -12.63 -5.39
N THR A 51 0.01 -11.71 -5.97
CA THR A 51 -1.17 -12.08 -6.76
C THR A 51 -0.79 -13.02 -7.91
N LYS A 52 -1.73 -13.89 -8.28
CA LYS A 52 -1.58 -14.70 -9.50
C LYS A 52 -1.61 -13.78 -10.71
N ALA A 53 -0.72 -14.03 -11.67
CA ALA A 53 -0.73 -13.31 -12.93
C ALA A 53 -2.13 -13.41 -13.57
N TYR A 54 -2.64 -12.29 -14.08
CA TYR A 54 -3.95 -12.19 -14.71
C TYR A 54 -5.15 -12.59 -13.81
N SER A 55 -5.00 -12.56 -12.49
CA SER A 55 -6.09 -12.79 -11.52
C SER A 55 -6.39 -11.52 -10.69
N PRO A 56 -7.02 -10.50 -11.31
CA PRO A 56 -7.28 -9.21 -10.67
C PRO A 56 -8.13 -9.31 -9.41
N GLN A 57 -8.96 -10.36 -9.29
CA GLN A 57 -9.84 -10.58 -8.14
C GLN A 57 -9.08 -10.68 -6.81
N THR A 58 -7.82 -11.17 -6.84
CA THR A 58 -6.99 -11.31 -5.63
C THR A 58 -6.53 -9.97 -5.04
N ASN A 59 -6.55 -8.88 -5.83
CA ASN A 59 -6.30 -7.52 -5.36
C ASN A 59 -7.60 -6.71 -5.17
N GLY A 60 -8.77 -7.34 -5.32
CA GLY A 60 -10.04 -6.64 -5.40
C GLY A 60 -10.40 -5.84 -4.14
N ILE A 61 -9.84 -6.17 -2.97
CA ILE A 61 -10.04 -5.37 -1.74
C ILE A 61 -9.38 -4.01 -1.87
N CYS A 62 -8.10 -3.95 -2.27
CA CYS A 62 -7.38 -2.71 -2.47
C CYS A 62 -8.04 -1.87 -3.56
N GLU A 63 -8.40 -2.48 -4.69
CA GLU A 63 -9.10 -1.78 -5.78
C GLU A 63 -10.43 -1.18 -5.34
N ARG A 64 -11.24 -1.93 -4.56
CA ARG A 64 -12.50 -1.42 -4.01
C ARG A 64 -12.25 -0.28 -3.01
N LEU A 65 -11.26 -0.43 -2.13
CA LEU A 65 -10.88 0.63 -1.18
C LEU A 65 -10.50 1.92 -1.92
N TYR A 66 -9.63 1.84 -2.94
CA TYR A 66 -9.25 3.00 -3.74
C TYR A 66 -10.44 3.62 -4.46
N LYS A 67 -11.35 2.80 -5.00
CA LYS A 67 -12.58 3.30 -5.62
C LYS A 67 -13.46 4.04 -4.62
N THR A 68 -13.65 3.50 -3.42
CA THR A 68 -14.42 4.14 -2.34
C THR A 68 -13.77 5.46 -1.91
N MET A 69 -12.45 5.49 -1.66
CA MET A 69 -11.74 6.72 -1.32
C MET A 69 -11.87 7.78 -2.42
N LYS A 70 -11.76 7.39 -3.69
CA LYS A 70 -11.95 8.31 -4.81
C LYS A 70 -13.35 8.90 -4.81
N THR A 71 -14.38 8.06 -4.81
CA THR A 71 -15.77 8.51 -5.01
C THR A 71 -16.31 9.26 -3.81
N GLU A 72 -16.03 8.78 -2.59
CA GLU A 72 -16.61 9.34 -1.37
C GLU A 72 -15.77 10.46 -0.75
N CYS A 73 -14.48 10.55 -1.06
CA CYS A 73 -13.60 11.60 -0.53
C CYS A 73 -13.13 12.54 -1.65
N TYR A 74 -12.23 12.09 -2.52
CA TYR A 74 -11.53 12.97 -3.46
C TYR A 74 -12.46 13.66 -4.46
N ASP A 75 -13.41 12.94 -5.05
CA ASP A 75 -14.36 13.50 -6.01
C ASP A 75 -15.25 14.57 -5.36
N ILE A 76 -15.58 14.43 -4.07
CA ILE A 76 -16.35 15.43 -3.32
C ILE A 76 -15.47 16.64 -3.00
N MET A 77 -14.25 16.41 -2.49
CA MET A 77 -13.30 17.47 -2.15
C MET A 77 -13.00 18.37 -3.34
N PHE A 78 -12.64 17.78 -4.50
CA PHE A 78 -12.23 18.51 -5.69
C PHE A 78 -13.38 19.20 -6.43
N ARG A 79 -14.64 18.79 -6.21
CA ARG A 79 -15.81 19.55 -6.68
C ARG A 79 -16.12 20.78 -5.84
N ARG A 80 -15.75 20.78 -4.55
CA ARG A 80 -16.10 21.86 -3.61
C ARG A 80 -15.07 22.98 -3.57
N LYS A 81 -13.81 22.68 -3.83
CA LYS A 81 -12.71 23.63 -3.75
C LYS A 81 -11.68 23.35 -4.84
N ILE A 82 -11.16 24.40 -5.46
CA ILE A 82 -9.96 24.32 -6.29
C ILE A 82 -8.77 24.44 -5.33
N TYR A 83 -7.91 23.43 -5.34
CA TYR A 83 -6.69 23.39 -4.55
C TYR A 83 -5.55 23.85 -5.45
N THR A 84 -4.81 24.86 -5.00
CA THR A 84 -3.70 25.44 -5.75
C THR A 84 -2.35 24.87 -5.33
N GLU A 85 -2.26 24.39 -4.09
CA GLU A 85 -1.06 23.79 -3.51
C GLU A 85 -1.36 22.42 -2.88
N LEU A 86 -0.40 21.50 -2.91
CA LEU A 86 -0.59 20.14 -2.39
C LEU A 86 -0.86 20.11 -0.87
N THR A 87 -0.29 21.06 -0.12
CA THR A 87 -0.48 21.20 1.33
C THR A 87 -1.94 21.40 1.70
N GLU A 88 -2.75 21.96 0.80
CA GLU A 88 -4.18 22.18 1.03
C GLU A 88 -5.01 20.88 0.99
N ILE A 89 -4.46 19.80 0.41
CA ILE A 89 -5.11 18.48 0.32
C ILE A 89 -4.71 17.59 1.50
N VAL A 90 -3.45 17.68 1.94
CA VAL A 90 -2.90 16.81 3.01
C VAL A 90 -3.40 17.19 4.41
N LEU A 91 -3.94 18.40 4.58
CA LEU A 91 -4.46 18.94 5.85
C LEU A 91 -6.00 18.89 5.98
N ALA A 92 -6.70 18.36 4.97
CA ALA A 92 -8.16 18.26 4.92
C ALA A 92 -8.64 16.87 5.38
#